data_AF-A0A101NXL2-F1
#
_entry.id   AF-A0A101NXL2-F1
#
_cell.length_a   1.000
_cell.length_b   1.000
_cell.length_c   1.000
_cell.angle_alpha   90.00
_cell.angle_beta   90.00
_cell.angle_gamma   90.00
#
_symmetry.space_group_name_H-M   'P 1'
#
loop_
_entity.id
_entity.type
_entity.pdbx_description
1 polymer ?
#
loop_
_entity_poly.entity_id
_entity_poly.type
_entity_poly.pdbx_seq_one_letter_code
_entity_poly.pdbx_strand_id
1 'polypeptide(L)'
;MCLAMPGKVVSIDHRADPRTGLIDFGGVRKQACLEYLPDVRVGEYVIVHVGFALQRLDEESARASLELFQQLGLLEEEFGDAWEQAARQESGSETR
;
A
#
# COMPACT_ATOMS: atom_id res chain seq x y z
N MET A 1 1.11 14.77 8.48
CA MET A 1 0.33 13.80 9.28
C MET A 1 0.44 12.48 8.53
N CYS A 2 0.48 11.32 9.18
CA CYS A 2 0.59 10.04 8.46
C CYS A 2 -0.64 9.21 8.80
N LEU A 3 -1.60 9.10 7.88
CA LEU A 3 -2.71 8.19 8.06
C LEU A 3 -2.29 6.74 7.79
N ALA A 4 -2.86 5.82 8.56
CA ALA A 4 -2.67 4.39 8.37
C ALA A 4 -3.63 3.92 7.27
N MET A 5 -3.09 3.39 6.17
CA MET A 5 -3.86 3.12 4.95
C MET A 5 -3.98 1.61 4.68
N PRO A 6 -5.19 1.11 4.39
CA PRO A 6 -5.38 -0.27 3.99
C PRO A 6 -4.87 -0.50 2.56
N GLY A 7 -4.15 -1.58 2.33
CA GLY A 7 -3.66 -1.99 1.02
C GLY A 7 -3.57 -3.51 0.88
N LYS A 8 -3.62 -3.99 -0.37
CA LYS A 8 -3.59 -5.42 -0.69
C LYS A 8 -2.16 -5.90 -0.93
N VAL A 9 -1.74 -6.98 -0.28
CA VAL A 9 -0.45 -7.59 -0.54
C VAL A 9 -0.47 -8.27 -1.92
N VAL A 10 0.34 -7.80 -2.85
CA VAL A 10 0.43 -8.37 -4.21
C VAL A 10 1.67 -9.24 -4.42
N SER A 11 2.73 -9.04 -3.63
CA SER A 11 3.88 -9.94 -3.58
C SER A 11 4.60 -9.83 -2.24
N ILE A 12 5.36 -10.88 -1.89
CA ILE A 12 6.19 -10.95 -0.68
C ILE A 12 7.58 -11.42 -1.09
N ASP A 13 8.60 -10.68 -0.69
CA ASP A 13 10.00 -11.10 -0.79
C ASP A 13 10.44 -11.76 0.52
N HIS A 14 10.55 -13.09 0.49
CA HIS A 14 11.00 -13.90 1.62
C HIS A 14 12.53 -13.92 1.79
N ARG A 15 13.28 -13.36 0.84
CA ARG A 15 14.75 -13.27 0.90
C ARG A 15 15.25 -11.93 1.42
N ALA A 16 14.38 -10.91 1.43
CA ALA A 16 14.65 -9.61 2.02
C ALA A 16 14.71 -9.69 3.56
N ASP A 17 15.65 -8.96 4.15
CA ASP A 17 15.80 -8.75 5.59
C ASP A 17 15.89 -7.23 5.86
N PRO A 18 14.85 -6.61 6.46
CA PRO A 18 13.63 -7.22 6.98
C PRO A 18 12.68 -7.70 5.85
N ARG A 19 11.79 -8.64 6.19
CA ARG A 19 10.82 -9.20 5.24
C ARG A 19 9.98 -8.08 4.64
N THR A 20 9.98 -7.98 3.31
CA THR A 20 9.37 -6.86 2.59
C THR A 20 8.37 -7.39 1.56
N GLY A 21 7.30 -6.63 1.29
CA GLY A 21 6.32 -6.99 0.26
C GLY A 21 5.83 -5.78 -0.53
N LEU A 22 5.25 -6.05 -1.69
CA LEU A 22 4.61 -5.03 -2.52
C LEU A 22 3.12 -4.96 -2.15
N ILE A 23 2.65 -3.75 -1.86
CA ILE A 23 1.29 -3.45 -1.43
C ILE A 23 0.61 -2.56 -2.46
N ASP A 24 -0.62 -2.89 -2.83
CA ASP A 24 -1.46 -2.14 -3.76
C ASP A 24 -2.56 -1.37 -3.00
N PHE A 25 -2.55 -0.05 -3.15
CA PHE A 25 -3.50 0.89 -2.53
C PHE A 25 -4.54 1.38 -3.54
N GLY A 26 -5.13 0.47 -4.33
CA GLY A 26 -6.14 0.81 -5.32
C GLY A 26 -5.57 1.42 -6.61
N GLY A 27 -4.42 0.92 -7.06
CA GLY A 27 -3.73 1.34 -8.28
C GLY A 27 -2.27 1.77 -8.03
N VAL A 28 -1.96 2.23 -6.81
CA VAL A 28 -0.60 2.62 -6.42
C VAL A 28 0.10 1.47 -5.72
N ARG A 29 1.27 1.07 -6.23
CA ARG A 29 2.09 0.01 -5.63
C ARG A 29 3.26 0.61 -4.85
N LYS A 30 3.40 0.23 -3.58
CA LYS A 30 4.53 0.62 -2.71
C LYS A 30 5.07 -0.58 -1.95
N GLN A 31 6.36 -0.55 -1.65
CA GLN A 31 6.97 -1.55 -0.78
C GLN A 31 6.67 -1.22 0.69
N ALA A 32 6.40 -2.25 1.48
CA ALA A 32 6.23 -2.15 2.92
C ALA A 32 6.90 -3.33 3.63
N CYS A 33 7.43 -3.06 4.82
CA CYS A 33 7.95 -4.09 5.71
C CYS A 33 6.79 -4.91 6.29
N LEU A 34 6.91 -6.23 6.17
CA LEU A 34 5.93 -7.23 6.60
C LEU A 34 6.42 -8.04 7.82
N GLU A 35 7.54 -7.64 8.44
CA GLU A 35 8.17 -8.36 9.55
C GLU A 35 7.20 -8.60 10.73
N TYR A 36 6.32 -7.65 10.99
CA TYR A 36 5.32 -7.75 12.06
C TYR A 36 4.14 -8.66 11.75
N LEU A 37 4.01 -9.13 10.51
CA LEU A 37 2.93 -9.99 10.03
C LEU A 37 3.49 -11.25 9.36
N PRO A 38 4.12 -12.17 10.10
CA PRO A 38 4.80 -13.34 9.52
C PRO A 38 3.84 -14.29 8.77
N ASP A 39 2.55 -14.30 9.14
CA ASP A 39 1.56 -15.18 8.52
C ASP A 39 0.84 -14.54 7.32
N VAL A 40 1.17 -13.28 6.98
CA VAL A 40 0.50 -12.57 5.88
C VAL A 40 0.76 -13.26 4.54
N ARG A 41 -0.28 -13.31 3.71
CA ARG A 41 -0.23 -13.94 2.39
C ARG A 41 -0.56 -12.94 1.29
N VAL A 42 -0.06 -13.24 0.09
CA VAL A 42 -0.48 -12.54 -1.13
C VAL A 42 -2.00 -12.68 -1.27
N GLY A 43 -2.67 -11.56 -1.55
CA GLY A 43 -4.12 -11.47 -1.65
C GLY A 43 -4.79 -10.89 -0.40
N GLU A 44 -4.11 -10.86 0.75
CA GLU A 44 -4.66 -10.31 1.99
C GLU A 44 -4.51 -8.79 2.07
N TYR A 45 -5.37 -8.16 2.88
CA TYR A 45 -5.33 -6.73 3.14
C TYR A 45 -4.60 -6.46 4.45
N VAL A 46 -3.77 -5.42 4.44
CA VAL A 46 -3.01 -4.96 5.60
C VAL A 46 -3.13 -3.45 5.76
N ILE A 47 -3.04 -2.98 7.00
CA ILE A 47 -2.91 -1.56 7.30
C ILE A 47 -1.42 -1.22 7.32
N VAL A 48 -1.02 -0.28 6.47
CA VAL A 48 0.35 0.23 6.38
C VAL A 48 0.44 1.62 7.00
N HIS A 49 1.45 1.82 7.84
CA HIS A 49 1.77 3.11 8.44
C HIS A 49 3.28 3.35 8.37
N VAL A 50 3.69 4.46 7.74
CA VAL A 50 5.10 4.86 7.59
C VAL A 50 5.99 3.74 6.99
N GLY A 51 5.45 2.95 6.05
CA GLY A 51 6.18 1.88 5.37
C GLY A 51 6.20 0.53 6.10
N PHE A 52 5.45 0.37 7.20
CA PHE A 52 5.32 -0.89 7.92
C PHE A 52 3.88 -1.39 7.89
N ALA A 53 3.69 -2.65 7.57
CA ALA A 53 2.40 -3.31 7.74
C ALA A 53 2.25 -3.74 9.19
N LEU A 54 1.25 -3.17 9.88
CA LEU A 54 1.08 -3.34 11.32
C LEU A 54 0.01 -4.35 11.68
N GLN A 55 -1.05 -4.44 10.87
CA GLN A 55 -2.19 -5.29 11.16
C GLN A 55 -2.82 -5.84 9.88
N ARG A 56 -3.29 -7.09 9.93
CA ARG A 56 -4.17 -7.67 8.91
C ARG A 56 -5.57 -7.12 9.07
N LEU A 57 -6.22 -6.86 7.94
CA LEU A 57 -7.60 -6.39 7.90
C LEU A 57 -8.43 -7.42 7.14
N ASP A 58 -9.61 -7.75 7.65
CA ASP A 58 -10.56 -8.57 6.90
C ASP A 58 -11.02 -7.80 5.65
N GLU A 59 -11.33 -8.55 4.59
CA GLU A 59 -11.62 -7.97 3.27
C GLU A 59 -12.84 -7.04 3.28
N GLU A 60 -13.85 -7.34 4.10
CA GLU A 60 -15.07 -6.54 4.22
C GLU A 60 -14.79 -5.18 4.86
N SER A 61 -14.09 -5.17 6.00
CA SER A 61 -13.66 -3.96 6.69
C SER A 61 -12.65 -3.15 5.88
N ALA A 62 -11.77 -3.82 5.14
CA ALA A 62 -10.79 -3.16 4.26
C ALA A 62 -11.49 -2.39 3.13
N ARG A 63 -12.44 -3.04 2.45
CA ARG A 63 -13.21 -2.40 1.38
C ARG A 63 -14.07 -1.26 1.88
N ALA A 64 -14.79 -1.45 3.00
CA ALA A 64 -15.61 -0.39 3.60
C ALA A 64 -14.77 0.83 3.98
N SER A 65 -13.56 0.59 4.54
CA SER A 65 -12.62 1.67 4.89
C SER A 65 -12.08 2.37 3.65
N LEU A 66 -11.68 1.61 2.61
CA LEU A 66 -11.20 2.17 1.34
C LEU A 66 -12.26 3.03 0.64
N GLU A 67 -13.50 2.55 0.56
CA GLU A 67 -14.62 3.32 -0.02
C GLU A 67 -14.87 4.61 0.77
N LEU A 68 -14.81 4.57 2.10
CA LEU A 68 -14.95 5.76 2.94
C LEU A 68 -13.81 6.76 2.69
N PHE A 69 -12.56 6.29 2.59
CA PHE A 69 -11.42 7.16 2.28
C PHE A 69 -11.51 7.78 0.88
N GLN A 70 -12.05 7.06 -0.11
CA GLN A 70 -12.34 7.60 -1.44
C GLN A 70 -13.41 8.69 -1.40
N GLN A 71 -14.51 8.45 -0.68
CA GLN A 71 -15.60 9.43 -0.54
C GLN A 71 -15.17 10.71 0.16
N LEU A 72 -14.25 10.60 1.12
CA LEU A 72 -13.73 11.74 1.88
C LEU A 72 -12.59 12.49 1.17
N GLY A 73 -12.13 12.03 0.00
CA GLY A 73 -11.00 12.66 -0.73
C GLY A 73 -9.63 12.50 -0.05
N LEU A 74 -9.56 11.77 1.07
CA LEU A 74 -8.36 11.60 1.89
C LEU A 74 -7.26 10.79 1.18
N LEU A 75 -7.62 10.01 0.17
CA LEU A 75 -6.66 9.33 -0.70
C LEU A 75 -5.85 10.33 -1.54
N GLU A 76 -6.45 11.45 -1.93
CA GLU A 76 -5.79 12.45 -2.77
C GLU A 76 -4.97 13.42 -1.90
N GLU A 77 -5.43 13.70 -0.68
CA GLU A 77 -4.70 14.53 0.28
C GLU A 77 -3.43 13.85 0.84
N GLU A 78 -3.48 12.55 1.15
CA GLU A 78 -2.32 11.82 1.71
C GLU A 78 -1.39 11.23 0.64
N PHE A 79 -1.91 10.93 -0.57
CA PHE A 79 -1.10 10.37 -1.65
C PHE A 79 -0.89 11.32 -2.83
N GLY A 80 -1.38 12.56 -2.83
CA GLY A 80 -1.22 13.51 -3.95
C GLY A 80 0.23 13.62 -4.44
N ASP A 81 1.19 13.66 -3.53
CA ASP A 81 2.63 13.62 -3.84
C ASP A 81 3.08 12.28 -4.43
N ALA A 82 2.50 11.16 -3.98
CA ALA A 82 2.82 9.82 -4.47
C ALA A 82 2.20 9.52 -5.84
N TRP A 83 1.05 10.10 -6.17
CA TRP A 83 0.42 10.05 -7.50
C TRP A 83 1.17 10.95 -8.50
N GLU A 84 1.59 12.16 -8.11
CA GLU A 84 2.47 13.00 -8.96
C GLU A 84 3.82 12.32 -9.24
N GLN A 85 4.41 11.65 -8.23
CA GLN A 85 5.67 10.93 -8.40
C GLN A 85 5.51 9.63 -9.20
N ALA A 86 4.38 8.92 -9.09
CA ALA A 86 4.08 7.75 -9.90
C ALA A 86 3.77 8.13 -11.36
N ALA A 87 2.97 9.18 -11.59
CA ALA A 87 2.69 9.71 -12.93
C ALA A 87 3.97 10.21 -13.63
N ARG A 88 4.89 10.86 -12.90
CA ARG A 88 6.21 11.26 -13.41
C ARG A 88 7.12 10.07 -13.75
N GLN A 89 6.96 8.94 -13.07
CA GLN A 89 7.72 7.72 -13.34
C GLN A 89 7.14 6.92 -14.52
N GLU A 90 5.82 6.94 -14.72
CA GLU A 90 5.20 6.36 -15.91
C GLU A 90 5.49 7.16 -17.20
N SER A 91 5.61 8.49 -17.10
CA SER A 91 5.96 9.35 -18.25
C SER A 91 7.47 9.43 -18.54
N GLY A 92 8.31 8.71 -17.78
CA GLY A 92 9.79 8.80 -17.86
C GLY A 92 10.47 7.63 -18.57
N SER A 93 9.74 6.59 -18.95
CA SER A 93 10.29 5.42 -19.66
C SER A 93 9.95 5.44 -21.16
N GLU A 94 10.30 6.52 -21.87
CA GLU A 94 10.52 6.41 -23.31
C GLU A 94 11.64 7.36 -23.74
N THR A 95 12.76 6.76 -24.17
CA THR A 95 13.95 7.36 -24.79
C THR A 95 15.03 7.95 -23.85
N ARG A 96 15.95 7.08 -23.37
CA ARG A 96 17.37 7.09 -23.82
C ARG A 96 18.15 5.91 -23.25
#